data_AF-A0A1F4B4F1-F1
#
_entry.id   AF-A0A1F4B4F1-F1
#
_cell.length_a   1.000
_cell.length_b   1.000
_cell.length_c   1.000
_cell.angle_alpha   90.00
_cell.angle_beta   90.00
_cell.angle_gamma   90.00
#
_symmetry.space_group_name_H-M   'P 1'
#
loop_
_entity.id
_entity.type
_entity.pdbx_description
1 polymer ?
#
loop_
_entity_poly.entity_id
_entity_poly.type
_entity_poly.pdbx_seq_one_letter_code
_entity_poly.pdbx_strand_id
1 'polypeptide(L)'
;MRGCSAKTGCSTILKDEVRLLTFRAPGAGIREHPNAYLAFGLAMTWAAGMGRYWDSPAAALWQHLGLGSLGYVFVLAAIIWLVVTPLGPRNWSYRNVLLFVSLTSPPALLYAIPVEAFFAYGLAHAINAAFLAVVAAWRVPLLAVFLNRAAGLKGYTIAVAASLPLVLIVNGLAVLGVEHAVYANMVGDHDPNGPGKDGAEAGRGRLPGDRRLRPVPLRESTRARGHREKLGVSGLQPRRYGKGTRNRSGVSRDRRA
;
A
#
# COMPACT_ATOMS: atom_id res chain seq x y z
N MET A 1 -16.12 -16.49 46.25
CA MET A 1 -17.01 -16.78 45.10
C MET A 1 -17.46 -15.45 44.50
N ARG A 2 -16.87 -15.01 43.38
CA ARG A 2 -17.30 -13.82 42.65
C ARG A 2 -18.00 -14.30 41.39
N GLY A 3 -19.29 -13.98 41.24
CA GLY A 3 -20.09 -14.38 40.10
C GLY A 3 -19.48 -13.87 38.80
N CYS A 4 -19.14 -14.81 37.91
CA CYS A 4 -18.85 -14.54 36.51
C CYS A 4 -20.10 -13.91 35.88
N SER A 5 -20.10 -12.58 35.75
CA SER A 5 -21.06 -11.89 34.88
C SER A 5 -20.62 -12.13 33.44
N ALA A 6 -21.05 -13.28 32.90
CA ALA A 6 -20.78 -13.76 31.56
C ALA A 6 -21.59 -13.00 30.50
N LYS A 7 -21.51 -11.67 30.51
CA LYS A 7 -22.02 -10.83 29.41
C LYS A 7 -20.98 -9.79 29.04
N THR A 8 -19.86 -10.25 28.48
CA THR A 8 -19.09 -9.42 27.53
C THR A 8 -19.98 -9.26 26.30
N GLY A 9 -20.96 -8.36 26.37
CA GLY A 9 -21.84 -8.07 25.25
C GLY A 9 -21.03 -7.51 24.10
N CYS A 10 -21.39 -7.85 22.86
CA CYS A 10 -20.77 -7.28 21.65
C CYS A 10 -20.71 -5.73 21.70
N SER A 11 -21.68 -5.10 22.36
CA SER A 11 -21.71 -3.64 22.60
C SER A 11 -20.53 -3.14 23.43
N THR A 12 -20.02 -3.91 24.39
CA THR A 12 -18.88 -3.51 25.23
C THR A 12 -17.58 -3.53 24.43
N ILE A 13 -17.38 -4.57 23.61
CA ILE A 13 -16.21 -4.68 22.73
C ILE A 13 -16.18 -3.49 21.77
N LEU A 14 -17.30 -3.17 21.13
CA LEU A 14 -17.39 -2.05 20.20
C LEU A 14 -17.15 -0.69 20.87
N LYS A 15 -17.67 -0.49 22.10
CA LYS A 15 -17.43 0.73 22.88
C LYS A 15 -15.96 0.88 23.28
N ASP A 16 -15.31 -0.19 23.71
CA ASP A 16 -13.89 -0.18 24.05
C ASP A 16 -13.01 0.03 22.82
N GLU A 17 -13.40 -0.52 21.67
CA GLU A 17 -12.73 -0.29 20.39
C GLU A 17 -12.80 1.18 19.99
N VAL A 18 -14.00 1.78 20.01
CA VAL A 18 -14.16 3.21 19.70
C VAL A 18 -13.37 4.07 20.69
N ARG A 19 -13.33 3.70 21.97
CA ARG A 19 -12.49 4.39 22.97
C ARG A 19 -11.01 4.27 22.62
N LEU A 20 -10.53 3.07 22.29
CA LEU A 20 -9.15 2.85 21.89
C LEU A 20 -8.79 3.68 20.66
N LEU A 21 -9.61 3.61 19.62
CA LEU A 21 -9.43 4.37 18.37
C LEU A 21 -9.43 5.88 18.63
N THR A 22 -10.26 6.37 19.54
CA THR A 22 -10.30 7.80 19.93
C THR A 22 -9.30 8.18 21.03
N PHE A 23 -8.22 7.40 21.19
CA PHE A 23 -7.13 7.62 22.17
C PHE A 23 -7.53 7.58 23.65
N ARG A 24 -8.77 7.18 23.95
CA ARG A 24 -9.26 7.01 25.32
C ARG A 24 -8.77 5.70 25.93
N ALA A 25 -8.72 5.64 27.25
CA ALA A 25 -8.34 4.41 27.94
C ALA A 25 -9.44 3.36 27.73
N PRO A 26 -9.12 2.16 27.22
CA PRO A 26 -10.09 1.08 27.12
C PRO A 26 -10.48 0.60 28.52
N GLY A 27 -11.67 0.01 28.65
CA GLY A 27 -12.14 -0.56 29.91
C GLY A 27 -11.28 -1.74 30.39
N ALA A 28 -11.52 -2.17 31.64
CA ALA A 28 -10.89 -3.36 32.22
C ALA A 28 -11.18 -4.65 31.43
N GLY A 29 -12.25 -4.65 30.62
CA GLY A 29 -12.68 -5.78 29.79
C GLY A 29 -11.60 -6.34 28.87
N ILE A 30 -10.70 -5.50 28.34
CA ILE A 30 -9.58 -5.98 27.51
C ILE A 30 -8.66 -6.94 28.27
N ARG A 31 -8.42 -6.67 29.56
CA ARG A 31 -7.54 -7.49 30.41
C ARG A 31 -8.27 -8.72 30.94
N GLU A 32 -9.57 -8.61 31.18
CA GLU A 32 -10.40 -9.70 31.69
C GLU A 32 -10.72 -10.75 30.60
N HIS A 33 -10.93 -10.30 29.36
CA HIS A 33 -11.35 -11.16 28.25
C HIS A 33 -10.47 -11.03 26.99
N PRO A 34 -9.14 -11.13 27.07
CA PRO A 34 -8.23 -10.84 25.95
C PRO A 34 -8.49 -11.71 24.71
N ASN A 35 -9.00 -12.93 24.87
CA ASN A 35 -9.32 -13.82 23.76
C ASN A 35 -10.51 -13.32 22.92
N ALA A 36 -11.53 -12.72 23.55
CA ALA A 36 -12.69 -12.20 22.84
C ALA A 36 -12.31 -10.98 21.97
N TYR A 37 -11.50 -10.08 22.53
CA TYR A 37 -10.98 -8.91 21.81
C TYR A 37 -10.02 -9.33 20.70
N LEU A 38 -9.14 -10.31 20.94
CA LEU A 38 -8.25 -10.84 19.92
C LEU A 38 -9.03 -11.49 18.77
N ALA A 39 -10.04 -12.32 19.08
CA ALA A 39 -10.89 -12.94 18.07
C ALA A 39 -11.63 -11.88 17.23
N PHE A 40 -12.13 -10.83 17.88
CA PHE A 40 -12.76 -9.69 17.20
C PHE A 40 -11.77 -8.95 16.27
N GLY A 41 -10.59 -8.59 16.76
CA GLY A 41 -9.58 -7.91 15.96
C GLY A 41 -9.07 -8.75 14.78
N LEU A 42 -8.92 -10.07 14.98
CA LEU A 42 -8.57 -11.00 13.91
C LEU A 42 -9.71 -11.15 12.90
N ALA A 43 -10.97 -11.21 13.33
CA ALA A 43 -12.12 -11.24 12.43
C ALA A 43 -12.19 -9.97 11.56
N MET A 44 -11.94 -8.79 12.15
CA MET A 44 -11.86 -7.52 11.41
C MET A 44 -10.68 -7.48 10.43
N THR A 45 -9.51 -7.99 10.84
CA THR A 45 -8.33 -8.12 9.97
C THR A 45 -8.61 -9.05 8.79
N TRP A 46 -9.29 -10.16 9.06
CA TRP A 46 -9.68 -11.13 8.06
C TRP A 46 -10.69 -10.54 7.06
N ALA A 47 -11.72 -9.84 7.56
CA ALA A 47 -12.70 -9.14 6.73
C ALA A 47 -12.03 -8.06 5.84
N ALA A 48 -11.09 -7.29 6.38
CA ALA A 48 -10.30 -6.33 5.61
C ALA A 48 -9.44 -7.00 4.53
N GLY A 49 -8.88 -8.17 4.84
CA GLY A 49 -8.12 -8.99 3.88
C GLY A 49 -8.99 -9.49 2.73
N MET A 50 -10.15 -10.06 3.05
CA MET A 50 -11.11 -10.55 2.06
C MET A 50 -11.63 -9.42 1.16
N GLY A 51 -11.97 -8.26 1.75
CA GLY A 51 -12.49 -7.11 1.02
C GLY A 51 -11.52 -6.57 -0.04
N ARG A 52 -10.20 -6.68 0.17
CA ARG A 52 -9.19 -6.22 -0.79
C ARG A 52 -9.12 -7.05 -2.08
N TYR A 53 -9.41 -8.35 -2.01
CA TYR A 53 -9.26 -9.28 -3.13
C TYR A 53 -10.59 -9.77 -3.71
N TRP A 54 -11.70 -9.31 -3.14
CA TRP A 54 -13.05 -9.73 -3.54
C TRP A 54 -13.33 -9.53 -5.04
N ASP A 55 -12.76 -8.48 -5.65
CA ASP A 55 -13.04 -8.09 -7.05
C ASP A 55 -11.92 -8.51 -8.03
N SER A 56 -10.91 -9.26 -7.57
CA SER A 56 -9.74 -9.59 -8.40
C SER A 56 -9.77 -11.05 -8.88
N PRO A 57 -10.09 -11.32 -10.15
CA PRO A 57 -10.16 -12.69 -10.68
C PRO A 57 -8.79 -13.39 -10.76
N ALA A 58 -7.69 -12.66 -10.61
CA ALA A 58 -6.33 -13.18 -10.71
C ALA A 58 -5.72 -13.61 -9.36
N ALA A 59 -6.39 -13.36 -8.23
CA ALA A 59 -5.81 -13.63 -6.92
C ALA A 59 -5.85 -15.12 -6.55
N ALA A 60 -4.81 -15.60 -5.88
CA ALA A 60 -4.73 -16.99 -5.43
C ALA A 60 -5.80 -17.29 -4.36
N LEU A 61 -6.19 -18.57 -4.21
CA LEU A 61 -7.22 -19.00 -3.23
C LEU A 61 -6.93 -18.53 -1.80
N TRP A 62 -5.67 -18.58 -1.36
CA TRP A 62 -5.30 -18.13 -0.01
C TRP A 62 -5.39 -16.60 0.18
N GLN A 63 -5.31 -15.83 -0.91
CA GLN A 63 -5.50 -14.37 -0.90
C GLN A 63 -6.98 -14.02 -0.80
N HIS A 64 -7.83 -14.72 -1.56
CA HIS A 64 -9.29 -14.61 -1.46
C HIS A 64 -9.79 -15.02 -0.06
N LEU A 65 -9.19 -16.03 0.54
CA LEU A 65 -9.47 -16.44 1.92
C LEU A 65 -8.99 -15.43 2.97
N GLY A 66 -8.29 -14.35 2.60
CA GLY A 66 -7.81 -13.32 3.54
C GLY A 66 -6.72 -13.81 4.50
N LEU A 67 -6.13 -14.99 4.29
CA LEU A 67 -5.09 -15.54 5.18
C LEU A 67 -3.81 -14.70 5.19
N GLY A 68 -3.54 -14.00 4.08
CA GLY A 68 -2.41 -13.07 3.98
C GLY A 68 -2.47 -11.93 4.99
N SER A 69 -3.66 -11.37 5.26
CA SER A 69 -3.79 -10.26 6.23
C SER A 69 -3.60 -10.73 7.66
N LEU A 70 -4.07 -11.94 7.99
CA LEU A 70 -3.81 -12.56 9.28
C LEU A 70 -2.31 -12.78 9.49
N GLY A 71 -1.64 -13.42 8.53
CA GLY A 71 -0.20 -13.63 8.57
C GLY A 71 0.58 -12.32 8.73
N TYR A 72 0.17 -11.28 7.98
CA TYR A 72 0.75 -9.94 8.11
C TYR A 72 0.64 -9.38 9.53
N VAL A 73 -0.51 -9.49 10.19
CA VAL A 73 -0.68 -8.99 11.57
C VAL A 73 0.22 -9.74 12.56
N PHE A 74 0.39 -11.05 12.42
CA PHE A 74 1.30 -11.82 13.27
C PHE A 74 2.77 -11.41 13.07
N VAL A 75 3.20 -11.25 11.82
CA VAL A 75 4.56 -10.82 11.48
C VAL A 75 4.81 -9.38 11.95
N LEU A 76 3.87 -8.46 11.71
CA LEU A 76 3.97 -7.07 12.14
C LEU A 76 4.06 -6.96 13.66
N ALA A 77 3.23 -7.72 14.39
CA ALA A 77 3.30 -7.78 15.84
C ALA A 77 4.65 -8.32 16.33
N ALA A 78 5.23 -9.30 15.63
CA ALA A 78 6.53 -9.87 15.98
C ALA A 78 7.66 -8.88 15.75
N ILE A 79 7.63 -8.14 14.64
CA ILE A 79 8.58 -7.08 14.34
C ILE A 79 8.51 -5.99 15.42
N ILE A 80 7.32 -5.47 15.74
CA ILE A 80 7.16 -4.45 16.78
C ILE A 80 7.65 -4.98 18.13
N TRP A 81 7.28 -6.21 18.49
CA TRP A 81 7.71 -6.84 19.73
C TRP A 81 9.23 -6.92 19.81
N LEU A 82 9.91 -7.42 18.77
CA LEU A 82 11.37 -7.59 18.72
C LEU A 82 12.11 -6.25 18.73
N VAL A 83 11.66 -5.28 17.94
CA VAL A 83 12.28 -3.96 17.80
C VAL A 83 12.18 -3.13 19.08
N VAL A 84 11.07 -3.24 19.82
CA VAL A 84 10.85 -2.49 21.07
C VAL A 84 11.45 -3.20 22.28
N THR A 85 11.65 -4.52 22.23
CA THR A 85 12.27 -5.32 23.31
C THR A 85 13.60 -4.72 23.85
N PRO A 86 14.58 -4.28 23.04
CA PRO A 86 15.83 -3.70 23.56
C PRO A 86 15.64 -2.40 24.35
N LEU A 87 14.47 -1.75 24.28
CA LEU A 87 14.18 -0.52 25.03
C LEU A 87 13.72 -0.78 26.48
N GLY A 88 13.68 -2.04 26.93
CA GLY A 88 13.31 -2.43 28.29
C GLY A 88 11.86 -2.09 28.71
N PRO A 89 10.84 -2.34 27.87
CA PRO A 89 9.43 -2.06 28.22
C PRO A 89 8.95 -2.91 29.41
N ARG A 90 8.15 -2.31 30.31
CA ARG A 90 7.50 -3.03 31.43
C ARG A 90 6.28 -3.80 30.91
N ASN A 91 6.03 -5.01 31.43
CA ASN A 91 4.88 -5.85 31.07
C ASN A 91 4.73 -6.15 29.55
N TRP A 92 5.86 -6.23 28.85
CA TRP A 92 5.89 -6.47 27.41
C TRP A 92 5.72 -7.94 27.10
N SER A 93 4.60 -8.28 26.47
CA SER A 93 4.33 -9.64 25.99
C SER A 93 3.89 -9.59 24.54
N TYR A 94 4.29 -10.58 23.75
CA TYR A 94 3.88 -10.71 22.36
C TYR A 94 2.35 -10.67 22.22
N ARG A 95 1.63 -11.31 23.14
CA ARG A 95 0.16 -11.34 23.17
C ARG A 95 -0.46 -9.95 23.31
N ASN A 96 0.10 -9.07 24.16
CA ASN A 96 -0.40 -7.70 24.30
C ASN A 96 -0.17 -6.88 23.03
N VAL A 97 0.98 -7.07 22.38
CA VAL A 97 1.30 -6.41 21.10
C VAL A 97 0.37 -6.91 20.01
N LEU A 98 0.20 -8.22 19.87
CA LEU A 98 -0.69 -8.83 18.89
C LEU A 98 -2.14 -8.36 19.08
N LEU A 99 -2.63 -8.35 20.32
CA LEU A 99 -3.96 -7.85 20.65
C LEU A 99 -4.09 -6.38 20.23
N PHE A 100 -3.13 -5.52 20.60
CA PHE A 100 -3.13 -4.12 20.20
C PHE A 100 -3.15 -3.95 18.67
N VAL A 101 -2.26 -4.63 17.94
CA VAL A 101 -2.21 -4.54 16.48
C VAL A 101 -3.53 -5.00 15.85
N SER A 102 -4.12 -6.09 16.35
CA SER A 102 -5.40 -6.61 15.85
C SER A 102 -6.58 -5.66 16.10
N LEU A 103 -6.63 -4.96 17.23
CA LEU A 103 -7.65 -3.95 17.56
C LEU A 103 -7.44 -2.61 16.83
N THR A 104 -6.34 -2.46 16.10
CA THR A 104 -6.16 -1.31 15.19
C THR A 104 -6.53 -1.65 13.74
N SER A 105 -7.09 -2.84 13.50
CA SER A 105 -7.49 -3.30 12.18
C SER A 105 -8.77 -2.67 11.60
N PRO A 106 -9.78 -2.20 12.38
CA PRO A 106 -10.99 -1.66 11.75
C PRO A 106 -10.77 -0.49 10.79
N PRO A 107 -9.88 0.49 11.06
CA PRO A 107 -9.51 1.51 10.07
C PRO A 107 -9.00 0.94 8.74
N ALA A 108 -8.44 -0.26 8.73
CA ALA A 108 -7.96 -0.90 7.51
C ALA A 108 -9.10 -1.37 6.59
N LEU A 109 -10.34 -1.50 7.10
CA LEU A 109 -11.51 -1.79 6.26
C LEU A 109 -11.78 -0.66 5.26
N LEU A 110 -11.36 0.57 5.55
CA LEU A 110 -11.49 1.69 4.62
C LEU A 110 -10.70 1.46 3.32
N TYR A 111 -9.64 0.64 3.35
CA TYR A 111 -8.89 0.25 2.14
C TYR A 111 -9.55 -0.82 1.30
N ALA A 112 -10.56 -1.50 1.82
CA ALA A 112 -11.32 -2.45 1.03
C ALA A 112 -12.28 -1.75 0.06
N ILE A 113 -12.45 -0.43 0.15
CA ILE A 113 -13.29 0.35 -0.75
C ILE A 113 -12.51 0.56 -2.07
N PRO A 114 -12.98 0.01 -3.21
CA PRO A 114 -12.30 0.13 -4.49
C PRO A 114 -12.48 1.54 -5.06
N VAL A 115 -11.58 2.46 -4.72
CA VAL A 115 -11.61 3.84 -5.22
C VAL A 115 -11.39 3.92 -6.72
N GLU A 116 -10.71 2.91 -7.28
CA GLU A 116 -10.44 2.75 -8.71
C GLU A 116 -11.72 2.54 -9.52
N ALA A 117 -12.78 1.99 -8.91
CA ALA A 117 -14.06 1.81 -9.58
C ALA A 117 -14.83 3.13 -9.77
N PHE A 118 -14.49 4.17 -9.02
CA PHE A 118 -15.25 5.44 -8.98
C PHE A 118 -14.52 6.63 -9.59
N PHE A 119 -13.18 6.60 -9.69
CA PHE A 119 -12.38 7.74 -10.09
C PHE A 119 -11.41 7.42 -11.21
N ALA A 120 -11.06 8.44 -12.01
CA ALA A 120 -9.99 8.33 -13.00
C ALA A 120 -8.66 7.99 -12.33
N TYR A 121 -7.83 7.20 -13.02
CA TYR A 121 -6.60 6.59 -12.51
C TYR A 121 -5.70 7.54 -11.69
N GLY A 122 -5.42 8.74 -12.20
CA GLY A 122 -4.58 9.72 -11.50
C GLY A 122 -5.17 10.24 -10.18
N LEU A 123 -6.50 10.40 -10.12
CA LEU A 123 -7.20 10.84 -8.91
C LEU A 123 -7.37 9.69 -7.91
N ALA A 124 -7.64 8.47 -8.41
CA ALA A 124 -7.72 7.26 -7.57
C ALA A 124 -6.42 7.02 -6.80
N HIS A 125 -5.26 7.20 -7.46
CA HIS A 125 -3.95 7.06 -6.81
C HIS A 125 -3.74 8.10 -5.70
N ALA A 126 -4.08 9.37 -5.96
CA ALA A 126 -3.97 10.44 -4.97
C ALA A 126 -4.87 10.18 -3.74
N ILE A 127 -6.09 9.69 -3.95
CA ILE A 127 -7.02 9.33 -2.87
C ILE A 127 -6.50 8.13 -2.07
N ASN A 128 -6.01 7.09 -2.73
CA ASN A 128 -5.45 5.92 -2.04
C ASN A 128 -4.22 6.30 -1.19
N ALA A 129 -3.32 7.12 -1.74
CA ALA A 129 -2.20 7.68 -1.00
C ALA A 129 -2.65 8.53 0.20
N ALA A 130 -3.69 9.35 0.05
CA ALA A 130 -4.27 10.13 1.13
C ALA A 130 -4.86 9.23 2.24
N PHE A 131 -5.56 8.14 1.89
CA PHE A 131 -6.04 7.17 2.88
C PHE A 131 -4.88 6.50 3.63
N LEU A 132 -3.81 6.12 2.94
CA LEU A 132 -2.58 5.61 3.56
C LEU A 132 -1.98 6.62 4.56
N ALA A 133 -1.88 7.88 4.16
CA ALA A 133 -1.37 8.94 5.01
C ALA A 133 -2.25 9.15 6.27
N VAL A 134 -3.57 9.19 6.12
CA VAL A 134 -4.51 9.40 7.24
C VAL A 134 -4.44 8.24 8.25
N VAL A 135 -4.47 6.99 7.79
CA VAL A 135 -4.39 5.84 8.71
C VAL A 135 -3.01 5.72 9.34
N ALA A 136 -1.93 6.03 8.62
CA ALA A 136 -0.59 6.08 9.21
C ALA A 136 -0.51 7.15 10.30
N ALA A 137 -1.03 8.35 10.02
CA ALA A 137 -1.13 9.45 10.98
C ALA A 137 -2.01 9.10 12.19
N TRP A 138 -2.95 8.16 12.05
CA TRP A 138 -3.77 7.64 13.15
C TRP A 138 -3.06 6.54 13.96
N ARG A 139 -2.43 5.58 13.28
CA ARG A 139 -1.80 4.40 13.91
C ARG A 139 -0.53 4.75 14.68
N VAL A 140 0.29 5.68 14.21
CA VAL A 140 1.54 6.05 14.88
C VAL A 140 1.28 6.66 16.27
N PRO A 141 0.35 7.63 16.44
CA PRO A 141 -0.04 8.11 17.76
C PRO A 141 -0.69 7.03 18.63
N LEU A 142 -1.47 6.10 18.05
CA LEU A 142 -2.05 4.99 18.83
C LEU A 142 -0.96 4.09 19.40
N LEU A 143 0.06 3.79 18.60
CA LEU A 143 1.23 3.03 19.05
C LEU A 143 1.96 3.79 20.16
N ALA A 144 2.14 5.11 20.03
CA ALA A 144 2.74 5.94 21.07
C ALA A 144 1.94 5.90 22.38
N VAL A 145 0.61 6.00 22.31
CA VAL A 145 -0.28 5.89 23.48
C VAL A 145 -0.22 4.50 24.11
N PHE A 146 -0.18 3.44 23.29
CA PHE A 146 -0.01 2.07 23.76
C PHE A 146 1.34 1.87 24.46
N LEU A 147 2.44 2.37 23.90
CA LEU A 147 3.77 2.29 24.50
C LEU A 147 3.85 3.05 25.84
N ASN A 148 3.20 4.20 25.94
CA ASN A 148 3.12 4.93 27.21
C ASN A 148 2.32 4.16 28.27
N ARG A 149 1.12 3.68 27.91
CA ARG A 149 0.18 3.06 28.87
C ARG A 149 0.50 1.61 29.22
N ALA A 150 0.89 0.80 28.24
CA ALA A 150 1.13 -0.63 28.40
C ALA A 150 2.60 -0.94 28.72
N ALA A 151 3.53 -0.33 27.99
CA ALA A 151 4.97 -0.56 28.16
C ALA A 151 5.61 0.36 29.22
N GLY A 152 4.91 1.41 29.66
CA GLY A 152 5.41 2.34 30.69
C GLY A 152 6.61 3.17 30.24
N LEU A 153 6.84 3.27 28.92
CA LEU A 153 7.91 4.10 28.36
C LEU A 153 7.54 5.58 28.50
N LYS A 154 8.53 6.47 28.65
CA LYS A 154 8.31 7.91 28.84
C LYS A 154 9.12 8.73 27.84
N GLY A 155 8.55 9.88 27.45
CA GLY A 155 9.24 10.92 26.67
C GLY A 155 9.80 10.44 25.34
N TYR A 156 11.06 10.79 25.08
CA TYR A 156 11.75 10.53 23.80
C TYR A 156 11.83 9.04 23.43
N THR A 157 11.84 8.13 24.40
CA THR A 157 11.85 6.69 24.13
C THR A 157 10.61 6.26 23.33
N ILE A 158 9.46 6.91 23.55
CA ILE A 158 8.24 6.64 22.78
C ILE A 158 8.42 7.05 21.32
N ALA A 159 9.00 8.23 21.06
CA ALA A 159 9.23 8.72 19.71
C ALA A 159 10.18 7.80 18.94
N VAL A 160 11.26 7.34 19.58
CA VAL A 160 12.20 6.38 18.99
C VAL A 160 11.50 5.04 18.74
N ALA A 161 10.80 4.50 19.74
CA ALA A 161 10.09 3.23 19.65
C ALA A 161 8.99 3.22 18.58
N ALA A 162 8.28 4.33 18.40
CA ALA A 162 7.25 4.47 17.38
C ALA A 162 7.82 4.67 15.97
N SER A 163 8.99 5.32 15.86
CA SER A 163 9.66 5.57 14.57
C SER A 163 10.41 4.34 14.04
N LEU A 164 10.96 3.50 14.92
CA LEU A 164 11.76 2.35 14.52
C LEU A 164 11.01 1.36 13.60
N PRO A 165 9.78 0.90 13.91
CA PRO A 165 9.03 0.06 12.99
C PRO A 165 8.75 0.74 11.65
N LEU A 166 8.46 2.04 11.66
CA LEU A 166 8.18 2.79 10.43
C LEU A 166 9.41 2.84 9.53
N VAL A 167 10.56 3.20 10.08
CA VAL A 167 11.85 3.24 9.37
C VAL A 167 12.21 1.85 8.86
N LEU A 168 12.02 0.80 9.65
CA LEU A 168 12.29 -0.57 9.24
C LEU A 168 11.40 -1.01 8.07
N ILE A 169 10.11 -0.70 8.10
CA ILE A 169 9.18 -1.04 7.02
C ILE A 169 9.54 -0.28 5.74
N VAL A 170 9.78 1.03 5.82
CA VAL A 170 10.14 1.85 4.65
C VAL A 170 11.46 1.38 4.02
N ASN A 171 12.49 1.15 4.84
CA ASN A 171 13.76 0.61 4.32
C ASN A 171 13.63 -0.81 3.79
N GLY A 172 12.82 -1.66 4.43
CA GLY A 172 12.53 -3.01 3.96
C GLY A 172 11.88 -3.00 2.58
N LEU A 173 10.90 -2.11 2.37
CA LEU A 173 10.26 -1.93 1.07
C LEU A 173 11.26 -1.44 0.01
N ALA A 174 12.16 -0.52 0.38
CA ALA A 174 13.17 0.00 -0.53
C ALA A 174 14.21 -1.06 -0.93
N VAL A 175 14.72 -1.84 0.03
CA VAL A 175 15.74 -2.88 -0.20
C VAL A 175 15.18 -4.07 -0.97
N LEU A 176 13.95 -4.49 -0.69
CA LEU A 176 13.32 -5.63 -1.35
C LEU A 176 12.97 -5.33 -2.82
N GLY A 177 13.20 -4.11 -3.31
CA GLY A 177 12.91 -3.74 -4.70
C GLY A 177 11.44 -3.87 -5.07
N VAL A 178 10.55 -4.05 -4.07
CA VAL A 178 9.10 -4.12 -4.26
C VAL A 178 8.57 -2.80 -4.79
N GLU A 179 9.37 -1.74 -4.74
CA GLU A 179 9.16 -0.52 -5.51
C GLU A 179 8.87 -0.88 -6.98
N HIS A 180 9.71 -1.69 -7.64
CA HIS A 180 9.51 -1.99 -9.06
C HIS A 180 8.33 -2.94 -9.30
N ALA A 181 8.01 -3.84 -8.38
CA ALA A 181 6.85 -4.73 -8.50
C ALA A 181 5.52 -4.03 -8.16
N VAL A 182 5.53 -3.08 -7.21
CA VAL A 182 4.39 -2.22 -6.88
C VAL A 182 4.24 -1.14 -7.95
N TYR A 183 5.33 -0.56 -8.47
CA TYR A 183 5.29 0.34 -9.62
C TYR A 183 4.85 -0.40 -10.88
N ALA A 184 5.29 -1.62 -11.16
CA ALA A 184 4.79 -2.39 -12.30
C ALA A 184 3.31 -2.78 -12.15
N ASN A 185 2.89 -3.21 -10.95
CA ASN A 185 1.48 -3.52 -10.67
C ASN A 185 0.60 -2.27 -10.57
N MET A 186 1.14 -1.11 -10.19
CA MET A 186 0.42 0.17 -10.16
C MET A 186 0.38 0.81 -11.53
N VAL A 187 1.47 0.82 -12.30
CA VAL A 187 1.58 1.40 -13.66
C VAL A 187 0.64 0.69 -14.63
N GLY A 188 0.22 -0.54 -14.34
CA GLY A 188 -0.78 -1.21 -15.14
C GLY A 188 -0.30 -1.37 -16.58
N ASP A 189 0.95 -1.79 -16.77
CA ASP A 189 1.40 -2.31 -18.06
C ASP A 189 0.75 -3.69 -18.29
N HIS A 190 -0.57 -3.71 -18.42
CA HIS A 190 -1.16 -4.52 -19.47
C HIS A 190 -0.91 -3.74 -20.75
N ASP A 191 0.27 -3.95 -21.33
CA ASP A 191 0.44 -3.71 -22.74
C ASP A 191 -0.55 -4.64 -23.47
N PRO A 192 -1.64 -4.14 -24.08
CA PRO A 192 -2.52 -4.96 -24.88
C PRO A 192 -1.83 -5.45 -26.17
N ASN A 193 -0.58 -5.02 -26.42
CA ASN A 193 0.24 -5.36 -27.57
C ASN A 193 1.58 -6.02 -27.18
N GLY A 194 1.64 -6.74 -26.06
CA GLY A 194 2.78 -7.61 -25.77
C GLY A 194 3.05 -8.57 -26.96
N PRO A 195 4.27 -8.62 -27.51
CA PRO A 195 4.57 -9.34 -28.75
C PRO A 195 4.70 -10.84 -28.48
N GLY A 196 3.56 -11.52 -28.36
CA GLY A 196 3.54 -12.96 -28.16
C GLY A 196 2.13 -13.50 -28.22
N LYS A 197 1.80 -14.10 -29.37
CA LYS A 197 0.48 -14.65 -29.82
C LYS A 197 -0.36 -13.57 -30.51
N ASP A 198 -0.67 -13.59 -31.81
CA ASP A 198 -0.69 -14.60 -32.87
C ASP A 198 -0.58 -13.84 -34.21
N GLY A 199 0.15 -14.28 -35.24
CA GLY A 199 0.19 -15.68 -35.69
C GLY A 199 -1.00 -16.05 -36.59
N ALA A 200 -1.83 -15.09 -37.03
CA ALA A 200 -3.09 -15.38 -37.73
C ALA A 200 -3.34 -14.61 -39.06
N GLU A 201 -2.30 -14.25 -39.82
CA GLU A 201 -2.49 -13.69 -41.18
C GLU A 201 -1.57 -14.30 -42.27
N ALA A 202 -1.06 -15.51 -42.04
CA ALA A 202 -0.27 -16.24 -43.03
C ALA A 202 -0.95 -17.55 -43.45
N GLY A 203 -2.13 -17.45 -44.06
CA GLY A 203 -2.85 -18.57 -44.68
C GLY A 203 -3.95 -18.07 -45.61
N ARG A 204 -3.62 -17.58 -46.81
CA ARG A 204 -3.48 -18.41 -48.02
C ARG A 204 -4.62 -19.43 -48.23
N GLY A 205 -5.87 -18.99 -48.15
CA GLY A 205 -7.02 -19.66 -48.75
C GLY A 205 -7.34 -19.08 -50.13
N ARG A 206 -6.52 -19.37 -51.15
CA ARG A 206 -6.84 -19.12 -52.56
C ARG A 206 -7.69 -20.30 -53.04
N LEU A 207 -8.97 -20.08 -53.36
CA LEU A 207 -9.70 -20.96 -54.28
C LEU A 207 -10.49 -20.13 -55.32
N PRO A 208 -10.71 -20.70 -56.52
CA PRO A 208 -10.91 -19.99 -57.78
C PRO A 208 -12.36 -20.03 -58.26
N GLY A 209 -12.73 -19.08 -59.12
CA GLY A 209 -14.01 -19.06 -59.85
C GLY A 209 -14.76 -17.75 -59.60
N ASP A 210 -14.45 -16.68 -60.32
CA ASP A 210 -15.04 -16.40 -61.64
C ASP A 210 -16.59 -16.41 -61.60
N ARG A 211 -17.20 -15.22 -61.51
CA ARG A 211 -17.88 -14.60 -62.65
C ARG A 211 -18.51 -13.26 -62.30
N ARG A 212 -18.01 -12.25 -63.01
CA ARG A 212 -18.74 -11.21 -63.75
C ARG A 212 -19.75 -10.33 -62.99
N LEU A 213 -19.48 -9.03 -63.08
CA LEU A 213 -20.29 -7.93 -63.68
C LEU A 213 -19.73 -6.63 -63.06
N ARG A 214 -19.40 -5.53 -63.71
CA ARG A 214 -19.11 -5.05 -65.06
C ARG A 214 -18.48 -3.64 -64.83
N PRO A 215 -17.75 -3.03 -65.78
CA PRO A 215 -17.06 -1.75 -65.56
C PRO A 215 -17.99 -0.55 -65.79
N VAL A 216 -17.78 0.54 -65.03
CA VAL A 216 -18.24 1.89 -65.40
C VAL A 216 -17.01 2.80 -65.52
N PRO A 217 -16.84 3.52 -66.64
CA PRO A 217 -15.62 4.25 -66.94
C PRO A 217 -15.62 5.69 -66.41
N LEU A 218 -14.41 6.12 -66.00
CA LEU A 218 -13.75 7.41 -66.19
C LEU A 218 -14.59 8.71 -66.18
N ARG A 219 -14.23 9.58 -65.23
CA ARG A 219 -13.99 10.99 -65.56
C ARG A 219 -12.71 11.48 -64.90
N GLU A 220 -11.70 11.69 -65.73
CA GLU A 220 -10.53 12.50 -65.46
C GLU A 220 -10.94 13.96 -65.17
N SER A 221 -10.34 14.58 -64.16
CA SER A 221 -9.98 15.99 -64.28
C SER A 221 -8.64 16.24 -63.59
N THR A 222 -7.63 16.18 -64.43
CA THR A 222 -6.25 16.62 -64.29
C THR A 222 -6.16 18.11 -63.93
N ARG A 223 -5.30 18.45 -62.95
CA ARG A 223 -4.29 19.54 -62.92
C ARG A 223 -4.10 20.07 -61.48
N ALA A 224 -2.96 19.87 -60.83
CA ALA A 224 -1.59 20.33 -61.10
C ALA A 224 -1.30 21.76 -60.57
N ARG A 225 -0.48 21.81 -59.50
CA ARG A 225 0.60 22.77 -59.14
C ARG A 225 0.84 22.58 -57.63
N GLY A 226 1.98 22.13 -57.13
CA GLY A 226 3.35 22.31 -57.60
C GLY A 226 3.89 23.65 -57.10
N HIS A 227 4.39 23.70 -55.86
CA HIS A 227 5.52 24.58 -55.54
C HIS A 227 6.29 24.13 -54.29
N ARG A 228 7.62 24.06 -54.48
CA ARG A 228 8.69 23.90 -53.50
C ARG A 228 8.55 24.91 -52.35
N GLU A 229 8.95 24.51 -51.15
CA GLU A 229 10.01 25.25 -50.46
C GLU A 229 10.84 24.35 -49.54
N LYS A 230 12.14 24.33 -49.83
CA LYS A 230 13.20 23.84 -48.97
C LYS A 230 13.50 24.93 -47.95
N LEU A 231 13.47 24.62 -46.66
CA LEU A 231 14.35 25.27 -45.69
C LEU A 231 14.83 24.22 -44.69
N GLY A 232 16.10 23.85 -44.83
CA GLY A 232 16.86 23.23 -43.75
C GLY A 232 17.29 24.29 -42.76
N VAL A 233 17.28 23.95 -41.47
CA VAL A 233 18.11 24.64 -40.47
C VAL A 233 18.75 23.57 -39.60
N SER A 234 20.06 23.46 -39.76
CA SER A 234 21.02 22.82 -38.88
C SER A 234 21.06 23.50 -37.51
N GLY A 235 21.35 22.72 -36.46
CA GLY A 235 21.86 23.22 -35.18
C GLY A 235 21.61 22.21 -34.05
N LEU A 236 22.60 21.42 -33.61
CA LEU A 236 23.51 21.75 -32.48
C LEU A 236 22.71 22.21 -31.24
N GLN A 237 22.73 21.60 -30.06
CA GLN A 237 23.72 20.79 -29.36
C GLN A 237 23.10 20.16 -28.09
N PRO A 238 23.80 19.20 -27.44
CA PRO A 238 23.33 18.49 -26.24
C PRO A 238 23.50 19.33 -24.97
N ARG A 239 22.51 19.32 -24.08
CA ARG A 239 22.66 19.96 -22.75
C ARG A 239 23.46 19.08 -21.81
N ARG A 240 24.51 19.71 -21.29
CA ARG A 240 25.58 19.20 -20.43
C ARG A 240 25.10 18.64 -19.10
N TYR A 241 25.76 17.55 -18.72
CA TYR A 241 26.00 17.06 -17.37
C TYR A 241 26.54 18.17 -16.45
N GLY A 242 25.82 18.45 -15.36
CA GLY A 242 26.31 19.26 -14.26
C GLY A 242 26.99 18.41 -13.18
N LYS A 243 28.31 18.30 -13.23
CA LYS A 243 29.15 17.85 -12.11
C LYS A 243 29.24 18.99 -11.09
N GLY A 244 28.54 18.87 -9.97
CA GLY A 244 28.75 19.71 -8.79
C GLY A 244 29.81 19.10 -7.88
N THR A 245 31.04 19.61 -7.99
CA THR A 245 32.16 19.28 -7.10
C THR A 245 32.06 20.03 -5.77
N ARG A 246 32.16 19.26 -4.67
CA ARG A 246 33.11 19.46 -3.56
C ARG A 246 33.29 20.91 -3.06
N ASN A 247 32.80 21.21 -1.85
CA ASN A 247 33.50 22.16 -0.98
C ASN A 247 33.87 21.49 0.35
N ARG A 248 35.17 21.54 0.62
CA ARG A 248 35.90 21.05 1.80
C ARG A 248 36.40 22.32 2.50
N SER A 249 36.70 22.22 3.79
CA SER A 249 37.25 23.27 4.68
C SER A 249 36.16 24.18 5.28
N GLY A 250 36.13 24.47 6.58
CA GLY A 250 37.06 24.20 7.69
C GLY A 250 36.42 24.73 8.99
N VAL A 251 37.27 25.00 9.99
CA VAL A 251 36.97 25.52 11.34
C VAL A 251 36.69 24.40 12.36
N SER A 252 37.72 23.82 12.96
CA SER A 252 38.65 24.35 13.98
C SER A 252 38.02 24.39 15.38
N ARG A 253 38.63 23.57 16.24
CA ARG A 253 38.71 23.60 17.70
C ARG A 253 38.38 24.96 18.30
N ASP A 254 37.60 24.96 19.37
CA ASP A 254 38.10 25.62 20.58
C ASP A 254 37.82 24.82 21.86
N ARG A 255 38.81 24.89 22.75
CA ARG A 255 38.89 24.30 24.09
C ARG A 255 38.53 25.38 25.11
N ARG A 256 38.31 24.92 26.36
CA ARG A 256 38.28 25.69 27.63
C ARG A 256 36.90 26.31 27.93
N ALA A 257 36.40 26.31 29.16
CA ALA A 257 36.95 25.97 30.47
C ALA A 257 35.86 25.31 31.32
#